data_AF-A0A0P0F1L0-F1
#
_entry.id   AF-A0A0P0F1L0-F1
#
_cell.length_a   1.000
_cell.length_b   1.000
_cell.length_c   1.000
_cell.angle_alpha   90.00
_cell.angle_beta   90.00
_cell.angle_gamma   90.00
#
_symmetry.space_group_name_H-M   'P 1'
#
loop_
_entity.id
_entity.type
_entity.pdbx_description
1 polymer ?
#
loop_
_entity_poly.entity_id
_entity_poly.type
_entity_poly.pdbx_seq_one_letter_code
_entity_poly.pdbx_strand_id
1 'polypeptide(L)'
;MKTWKTNLEETKQRYINWWNHKGIILSMWEHFQEGVKPHADIAPPAPARDLSQKWFDPQWRAEYLDWYVAHSSLMADMLPVANTQLGPGSLAAILGGVFEGGEDTIWIHPDPNFNDEIVFNPEHPNWLLHKELLKACKAKANGNYFVGMPDLMEGLDVLAALKGTDMVLLDTVMQSEVLEQQMQQINDIYFKVFDELYDIIREGDEMAFCYFSSWAPGKMSKLQSDISTMISQDDYRRFVQPFIREQCQKIDYTLYHLDGVGAMHHLPALLEIEELNAIQWTPGVGEPQGGSPKWYDLYKKILAGGKSVMACWVTLEELKPLLDHIGADGVHLEMDFHNEREVEQAMRIIEEYTGSSSSVSADVHTNQPVGEQDNAQESIRIREEKSQEEDRMKPLYDAIVAGKLEPAVEVTKDAIAAGVLPQDIINGYMITAMGEVGQRFQDGKAFVPQLLMAGRAMKGALELLKPLLAGNASATIGKIVIGTVKGDLHDIGKNLVASMLEGCGFEVINIGIDVTCDKFVEAVKENKADILCMSALLTTTMTYMQDVIRALEEAGIRDQVKVMIGGAPVSQGFADEIGADGYSDNANTAVAVAKVLMGKRD
;
A
#
# COMPACT_ATOMS: atom_id res chain seq x y z
N MET A 1 11.30 -32.74 -12.04
CA MET A 1 12.15 -32.27 -10.93
C MET A 1 12.30 -33.37 -9.88
N LYS A 2 13.47 -33.57 -9.25
CA LYS A 2 13.66 -34.57 -8.16
C LYS A 2 13.72 -33.82 -6.83
N THR A 3 12.55 -33.48 -6.31
CA THR A 3 12.40 -32.55 -5.18
C THR A 3 12.51 -33.21 -3.80
N TRP A 4 12.72 -32.41 -2.77
CA TRP A 4 12.56 -32.80 -1.36
C TRP A 4 11.09 -32.98 -0.93
N LYS A 5 10.13 -32.36 -1.63
CA LYS A 5 8.70 -32.49 -1.31
C LYS A 5 8.13 -33.82 -1.80
N THR A 6 7.70 -34.67 -0.87
CA THR A 6 7.22 -36.03 -1.19
C THR A 6 5.86 -36.08 -1.89
N ASN A 7 5.00 -35.09 -1.67
CA ASN A 7 3.66 -34.99 -2.27
C ASN A 7 3.59 -33.94 -3.40
N LEU A 8 4.71 -33.62 -4.06
CA LEU A 8 4.77 -32.54 -5.05
C LEU A 8 3.71 -32.65 -6.15
N GLU A 9 3.52 -33.83 -6.74
CA GLU A 9 2.56 -34.00 -7.84
C GLU A 9 1.10 -33.80 -7.40
N GLU A 10 0.78 -34.16 -6.16
CA GLU A 10 -0.54 -33.89 -5.57
C GLU A 10 -0.73 -32.39 -5.34
N THR A 11 0.27 -31.72 -4.77
CA THR A 11 0.26 -30.26 -4.58
C THR A 11 0.12 -29.54 -5.92
N LYS A 12 0.87 -29.94 -6.96
CA LYS A 12 0.73 -29.37 -8.32
C LYS A 12 -0.69 -29.55 -8.87
N GLN A 13 -1.30 -30.71 -8.67
CA GLN A 13 -2.69 -30.92 -9.09
C GLN A 13 -3.67 -30.03 -8.33
N ARG A 14 -3.44 -29.78 -7.04
CA ARG A 14 -4.24 -28.81 -6.25
C ARG A 14 -4.07 -27.39 -6.75
N TYR A 15 -2.85 -26.96 -7.09
CA TYR A 15 -2.61 -25.67 -7.76
C TYR A 15 -3.33 -25.57 -9.10
N ILE A 16 -3.26 -26.58 -9.95
CA ILE A 16 -4.00 -26.60 -11.22
C ILE A 16 -5.50 -26.47 -10.95
N ASN A 17 -6.05 -27.19 -9.97
CA ASN A 17 -7.47 -27.07 -9.62
C ASN A 17 -7.81 -25.66 -9.16
N TRP A 18 -6.99 -25.07 -8.29
CA TRP A 18 -7.21 -23.72 -7.75
C TRP A 18 -7.14 -22.64 -8.83
N TRP A 19 -6.17 -22.72 -9.74
CA TRP A 19 -6.13 -21.84 -10.92
C TRP A 19 -7.37 -21.98 -11.82
N ASN A 20 -8.08 -23.11 -11.73
CA ASN A 20 -9.36 -23.38 -12.40
C ASN A 20 -10.58 -23.20 -11.46
N HIS A 21 -10.42 -22.42 -10.38
CA HIS A 21 -11.48 -22.05 -9.43
C HIS A 21 -12.10 -23.24 -8.68
N LYS A 22 -11.32 -24.30 -8.44
CA LYS A 22 -11.75 -25.53 -7.78
C LYS A 22 -10.77 -25.99 -6.72
N GLY A 23 -11.29 -26.74 -5.76
CA GLY A 23 -10.49 -27.29 -4.68
C GLY A 23 -9.79 -26.22 -3.85
N ILE A 24 -9.00 -26.72 -2.91
CA ILE A 24 -8.37 -25.93 -1.86
C ILE A 24 -6.86 -26.16 -1.84
N ILE A 25 -6.11 -25.10 -1.57
CA ILE A 25 -4.68 -25.15 -1.25
C ILE A 25 -4.50 -24.76 0.21
N LEU A 26 -3.72 -25.56 0.94
CA LEU A 26 -3.30 -25.24 2.30
C LEU A 26 -1.79 -25.03 2.35
N SER A 27 -1.38 -23.80 2.57
CA SER A 27 0.02 -23.40 2.65
C SER A 27 0.26 -22.56 3.91
N MET A 28 1.42 -21.92 3.99
CA MET A 28 1.80 -21.04 5.11
C MET A 28 2.42 -19.76 4.55
N TRP A 29 2.26 -18.67 5.30
CA TRP A 29 2.80 -17.37 4.91
C TRP A 29 4.33 -17.40 4.76
N GLU A 30 5.02 -17.94 5.75
CA GLU A 30 6.48 -18.11 5.75
C GLU A 30 6.87 -19.52 6.15
N HIS A 31 7.99 -19.99 5.60
CA HIS A 31 8.54 -21.26 6.06
C HIS A 31 9.14 -21.11 7.46
N PHE A 32 8.79 -22.03 8.35
CA PHE A 32 9.50 -22.23 9.62
C PHE A 32 10.47 -23.41 9.53
N GLN A 33 11.55 -23.34 10.32
CA GLN A 33 12.59 -24.38 10.41
C GLN A 33 12.60 -25.09 11.78
N GLU A 34 11.99 -24.49 12.80
CA GLU A 34 12.01 -25.05 14.15
C GLU A 34 11.28 -26.41 14.20
N GLY A 35 11.96 -27.43 14.71
CA GLY A 35 11.43 -28.78 14.82
C GLY A 35 11.40 -29.58 13.52
N VAL A 36 11.79 -29.00 12.39
CA VAL A 36 11.81 -29.66 11.08
C VAL A 36 13.03 -30.55 10.95
N LYS A 37 12.84 -31.77 10.45
CA LYS A 37 13.94 -32.65 10.07
C LYS A 37 14.50 -32.20 8.70
N PRO A 38 15.81 -31.87 8.58
CA PRO A 38 16.36 -31.41 7.31
C PRO A 38 16.24 -32.44 6.19
N HIS A 39 15.99 -31.95 4.97
CA HIS A 39 15.86 -32.75 3.75
C HIS A 39 17.22 -33.08 3.11
N ALA A 40 18.25 -32.30 3.44
CA ALA A 40 19.63 -32.50 3.02
C ALA A 40 20.61 -32.02 4.12
N ASP A 41 21.81 -32.62 4.14
CA ASP A 41 22.90 -32.22 5.04
C ASP A 41 23.64 -31.01 4.45
N ILE A 42 23.03 -29.84 4.60
CA ILE A 42 23.56 -28.56 4.13
C ILE A 42 23.89 -27.72 5.37
N ALA A 43 25.13 -27.27 5.50
CA ALA A 43 25.52 -26.39 6.60
C ALA A 43 25.04 -24.96 6.33
N PRO A 44 24.59 -24.21 7.36
CA PRO A 44 24.32 -22.79 7.20
C PRO A 44 25.61 -22.04 6.83
N PRO A 45 25.54 -20.99 6.01
CA PRO A 45 26.69 -20.12 5.80
C PRO A 45 27.08 -19.42 7.10
N ALA A 46 28.28 -18.85 7.14
CA ALA A 46 28.65 -17.93 8.23
C ALA A 46 27.63 -16.77 8.29
N PRO A 47 27.29 -16.25 9.48
CA PRO A 47 26.41 -15.09 9.59
C PRO A 47 26.90 -13.94 8.69
N ALA A 48 25.96 -13.24 8.05
CA ALA A 48 26.30 -12.09 7.21
C ALA A 48 27.10 -11.06 8.03
N ARG A 49 28.14 -10.49 7.42
CA ARG A 49 28.98 -9.48 8.07
C ARG A 49 28.25 -8.16 8.32
N ASP A 50 27.31 -7.82 7.44
CA ASP A 50 26.50 -6.61 7.44
C ASP A 50 25.25 -6.81 6.55
N LEU A 51 24.34 -5.83 6.56
CA LEU A 51 23.13 -5.85 5.74
C LEU A 51 23.43 -5.83 4.23
N SER A 52 24.55 -5.23 3.82
CA SER A 52 24.96 -5.21 2.42
C SER A 52 25.26 -6.62 1.91
N GLN A 53 26.00 -7.43 2.68
CA GLN A 53 26.20 -8.83 2.33
C GLN A 53 24.91 -9.64 2.40
N LYS A 54 24.09 -9.45 3.45
CA LYS A 54 22.82 -10.17 3.63
C LYS A 54 21.92 -10.05 2.39
N TRP A 55 21.85 -8.85 1.84
CA TRP A 55 20.90 -8.51 0.77
C TRP A 55 21.53 -8.53 -0.63
N PHE A 56 22.77 -8.08 -0.79
CA PHE A 56 23.37 -7.74 -2.08
C PHE A 56 24.60 -8.59 -2.46
N ASP A 57 24.92 -9.66 -1.71
CA ASP A 57 25.93 -10.66 -2.10
C ASP A 57 25.24 -11.93 -2.65
N PRO A 58 25.19 -12.12 -3.99
CA PRO A 58 24.53 -13.26 -4.61
C PRO A 58 24.99 -14.63 -4.11
N GLN A 59 26.27 -14.77 -3.78
CA GLN A 59 26.84 -16.07 -3.39
C GLN A 59 26.43 -16.41 -1.96
N TRP A 60 26.65 -15.48 -1.04
CA TRP A 60 26.24 -15.67 0.35
C TRP A 60 24.73 -15.92 0.44
N ARG A 61 23.94 -15.17 -0.32
CA ARG A 61 22.48 -15.28 -0.31
C ARG A 61 22.00 -16.60 -0.90
N ALA A 62 22.62 -17.09 -1.97
CA ALA A 62 22.33 -18.40 -2.52
C ALA A 62 22.70 -19.54 -1.57
N GLU A 63 23.81 -19.42 -0.81
CA GLU A 63 24.17 -20.37 0.24
C GLU A 63 23.15 -20.38 1.39
N TYR A 64 22.72 -19.20 1.82
CA TYR A 64 21.68 -19.06 2.84
C TYR A 64 20.37 -19.68 2.40
N LEU A 65 19.91 -19.39 1.17
CA LEU A 65 18.64 -19.91 0.65
C LEU A 65 18.66 -21.42 0.42
N ASP A 66 19.79 -21.98 -0.01
CA ASP A 66 19.99 -23.43 -0.14
C ASP A 66 19.85 -24.13 1.23
N TRP A 67 20.50 -23.58 2.26
CA TRP A 67 20.33 -24.04 3.63
C TRP A 67 18.88 -23.88 4.11
N TYR A 68 18.29 -22.70 3.92
CA TYR A 68 16.95 -22.35 4.39
C TYR A 68 15.91 -23.32 3.86
N VAL A 69 15.84 -23.53 2.54
CA VAL A 69 14.85 -24.43 1.93
C VAL A 69 15.07 -25.89 2.37
N ALA A 70 16.31 -26.32 2.58
CA ALA A 70 16.63 -27.66 3.05
C ALA A 70 16.17 -27.95 4.49
N HIS A 71 15.96 -26.90 5.29
CA HIS A 71 15.56 -26.98 6.69
C HIS A 71 14.11 -26.53 6.94
N SER A 72 13.42 -26.06 5.90
CA SER A 72 12.04 -25.59 5.98
C SER A 72 11.03 -26.75 5.96
N SER A 73 9.91 -26.57 6.67
CA SER A 73 8.79 -27.49 6.54
C SER A 73 8.19 -27.43 5.13
N LEU A 74 7.93 -28.61 4.56
CA LEU A 74 7.34 -28.80 3.22
C LEU A 74 6.00 -29.55 3.31
N MET A 75 5.37 -29.54 4.49
CA MET A 75 4.07 -30.18 4.72
C MET A 75 2.93 -29.47 3.98
N ALA A 76 1.75 -30.09 3.96
CA ALA A 76 0.58 -29.63 3.22
C ALA A 76 0.94 -29.30 1.76
N ASP A 77 0.55 -28.12 1.26
CA ASP A 77 0.83 -27.65 -0.11
C ASP A 77 2.00 -26.65 -0.18
N MET A 78 2.83 -26.59 0.87
CA MET A 78 4.01 -25.73 0.87
C MET A 78 5.06 -26.24 -0.10
N LEU A 79 5.44 -25.40 -1.06
CA LEU A 79 6.41 -25.74 -2.09
C LEU A 79 7.84 -25.39 -1.64
N PRO A 80 8.86 -26.17 -2.02
CA PRO A 80 10.23 -25.82 -1.74
C PRO A 80 10.65 -24.72 -2.72
N VAL A 81 10.60 -23.46 -2.29
CA VAL A 81 10.93 -22.29 -3.11
C VAL A 81 12.02 -21.47 -2.42
N ALA A 82 13.10 -21.16 -3.13
CA ALA A 82 14.08 -20.20 -2.66
C ALA A 82 13.51 -18.78 -2.82
N ASN A 83 13.33 -18.09 -1.71
CA ASN A 83 12.84 -16.71 -1.72
C ASN A 83 13.94 -15.73 -2.14
N THR A 84 14.02 -15.44 -3.44
CA THR A 84 15.05 -14.57 -4.03
C THR A 84 14.65 -13.09 -4.06
N GLN A 85 13.63 -12.68 -3.32
CA GLN A 85 13.12 -11.31 -3.31
C GLN A 85 14.20 -10.28 -3.02
N LEU A 86 14.29 -9.18 -3.77
CA LEU A 86 15.22 -8.07 -3.49
C LEU A 86 14.46 -6.79 -3.08
N GLY A 87 13.47 -6.95 -2.19
CA GLY A 87 12.52 -5.89 -1.81
C GLY A 87 11.36 -5.77 -2.80
N PRO A 88 10.14 -5.44 -2.34
CA PRO A 88 9.03 -5.17 -3.26
C PRO A 88 9.43 -4.05 -4.21
N GLY A 89 9.06 -4.12 -5.49
CA GLY A 89 9.44 -3.07 -6.44
C GLY A 89 10.71 -3.30 -7.24
N SER A 90 11.16 -4.55 -7.40
CA SER A 90 12.44 -4.86 -8.05
C SER A 90 12.63 -4.22 -9.43
N LEU A 91 11.55 -3.93 -10.17
CA LEU A 91 11.61 -3.22 -11.44
C LEU A 91 12.02 -1.75 -11.30
N ALA A 92 11.50 -1.01 -10.31
CA ALA A 92 11.92 0.38 -10.06
C ALA A 92 13.41 0.45 -9.74
N ALA A 93 13.84 -0.49 -8.91
CA ALA A 93 15.22 -0.80 -8.58
C ALA A 93 16.12 -1.06 -9.82
N ILE A 94 15.63 -1.84 -10.77
CA ILE A 94 16.30 -2.12 -12.06
C ILE A 94 16.38 -0.86 -12.94
N LEU A 95 15.39 0.03 -12.82
CA LEU A 95 15.26 1.26 -13.61
C LEU A 95 15.99 2.48 -13.02
N GLY A 96 16.58 2.38 -11.83
CA GLY A 96 17.39 3.47 -11.24
C GLY A 96 17.05 3.80 -9.79
N GLY A 97 15.99 3.21 -9.23
CA GLY A 97 15.65 3.37 -7.81
C GLY A 97 16.81 2.95 -6.89
N VAL A 98 16.96 3.69 -5.79
CA VAL A 98 18.09 3.51 -4.86
C VAL A 98 17.76 2.42 -3.85
N PHE A 99 18.58 1.37 -3.81
CA PHE A 99 18.46 0.26 -2.86
C PHE A 99 18.98 0.62 -1.48
N GLU A 100 18.21 0.28 -0.46
CA GLU A 100 18.66 0.30 0.93
C GLU A 100 18.23 -0.98 1.65
N GLY A 101 19.19 -1.73 2.19
CA GLY A 101 18.90 -2.91 2.99
C GLY A 101 18.51 -2.52 4.42
N GLY A 102 17.30 -2.86 4.84
CA GLY A 102 16.85 -2.80 6.23
C GLY A 102 17.09 -4.11 6.98
N GLU A 103 16.65 -4.21 8.23
CA GLU A 103 16.81 -5.44 9.03
C GLU A 103 16.01 -6.61 8.43
N ASP A 104 14.78 -6.35 8.02
CA ASP A 104 13.83 -7.39 7.58
C ASP A 104 13.51 -7.35 6.08
N THR A 105 13.79 -6.24 5.40
CA THR A 105 13.49 -6.07 3.96
C THR A 105 14.48 -5.14 3.28
N ILE A 106 14.28 -4.92 1.98
CA ILE A 106 14.99 -3.92 1.17
C ILE A 106 13.99 -2.83 0.77
N TRP A 107 14.41 -1.59 0.94
CA TRP A 107 13.68 -0.39 0.53
C TRP A 107 14.22 0.15 -0.78
N ILE A 108 13.32 0.73 -1.59
CA ILE A 108 13.64 1.37 -2.85
C ILE A 108 13.19 2.82 -2.75
N HIS A 109 14.15 3.74 -2.90
CA HIS A 109 13.90 5.17 -2.84
C HIS A 109 13.90 5.79 -4.24
N PRO A 110 13.19 6.93 -4.43
CA PRO A 110 13.23 7.72 -5.65
C PRO A 110 14.65 7.99 -6.13
N ASP A 111 14.85 7.96 -7.45
CA ASP A 111 16.11 8.40 -8.04
C ASP A 111 16.18 9.94 -7.91
N PRO A 112 17.14 10.49 -7.15
CA PRO A 112 17.26 11.93 -6.99
C PRO A 112 17.59 12.67 -8.30
N ASN A 113 17.97 11.94 -9.36
CA ASN A 113 18.25 12.47 -10.68
C ASN A 113 17.22 12.04 -11.74
N PHE A 114 16.06 11.53 -11.33
CA PHE A 114 15.01 11.12 -12.25
C PHE A 114 14.62 12.28 -13.18
N ASN A 115 14.64 12.03 -14.49
CA ASN A 115 14.47 13.05 -15.54
C ASN A 115 13.25 12.81 -16.44
N ASP A 116 12.27 12.04 -15.94
CA ASP A 116 11.07 11.58 -16.66
C ASP A 116 11.32 10.59 -17.82
N GLU A 117 12.57 10.19 -18.09
CA GLU A 117 12.88 9.16 -19.08
C GLU A 117 12.92 7.76 -18.45
N ILE A 118 12.13 6.84 -19.00
CA ILE A 118 12.07 5.44 -18.55
C ILE A 118 12.85 4.58 -19.52
N VAL A 119 14.10 4.28 -19.17
CA VAL A 119 15.03 3.57 -20.04
C VAL A 119 15.60 2.36 -19.34
N PHE A 120 15.39 1.18 -19.93
CA PHE A 120 16.03 -0.04 -19.46
C PHE A 120 17.52 -0.07 -19.83
N ASN A 121 18.38 -0.14 -18.82
CA ASN A 121 19.82 -0.30 -18.99
C ASN A 121 20.24 -1.76 -18.71
N PRO A 122 20.68 -2.54 -19.73
CA PRO A 122 21.08 -3.94 -19.54
C PRO A 122 22.37 -4.12 -18.72
N GLU A 123 23.13 -3.04 -18.50
CA GLU A 123 24.33 -3.00 -17.67
C GLU A 123 24.05 -2.38 -16.29
N HIS A 124 22.79 -2.10 -15.93
CA HIS A 124 22.46 -1.52 -14.64
C HIS A 124 22.88 -2.48 -13.49
N PRO A 125 23.59 -2.01 -12.45
CA PRO A 125 24.09 -2.87 -11.38
C PRO A 125 23.00 -3.71 -10.72
N ASN A 126 21.83 -3.11 -10.48
CA ASN A 126 20.71 -3.81 -9.84
C ASN A 126 20.11 -4.88 -10.74
N TRP A 127 20.11 -4.67 -12.06
CA TRP A 127 19.69 -5.71 -13.01
C TRP A 127 20.67 -6.89 -13.04
N LEU A 128 21.97 -6.60 -13.03
CA LEU A 128 23.01 -7.63 -12.96
C LEU A 128 22.91 -8.42 -11.65
N LEU A 129 22.69 -7.74 -10.52
CA LEU A 129 22.51 -8.33 -9.20
C LEU A 129 21.38 -9.38 -9.19
N HIS A 130 20.21 -9.04 -9.74
CA HIS A 130 19.10 -9.99 -9.85
C HIS A 130 19.51 -11.25 -10.62
N LYS A 131 20.09 -11.08 -11.82
CA LYS A 131 20.53 -12.21 -12.64
C LYS A 131 21.58 -13.07 -11.94
N GLU A 132 22.53 -12.46 -11.25
CA GLU A 132 23.58 -13.16 -10.53
C GLU A 132 23.01 -13.98 -9.37
N LEU A 133 22.09 -13.41 -8.59
CA LEU A 133 21.40 -14.11 -7.51
C LEU A 133 20.59 -15.30 -8.03
N LEU A 134 19.75 -15.10 -9.05
CA LEU A 134 18.93 -16.18 -9.59
C LEU A 134 19.78 -17.30 -10.17
N LYS A 135 20.87 -16.99 -10.88
CA LYS A 135 21.81 -17.99 -11.40
C LYS A 135 22.54 -18.74 -10.30
N ALA A 136 22.97 -18.04 -9.24
CA ALA A 136 23.60 -18.67 -8.08
C ALA A 136 22.63 -19.64 -7.37
N CYS A 137 21.38 -19.21 -7.16
CA CYS A 137 20.33 -20.05 -6.58
C CYS A 137 20.01 -21.25 -7.49
N LYS A 138 19.92 -21.04 -8.81
CA LYS A 138 19.64 -22.11 -9.78
C LYS A 138 20.74 -23.18 -9.80
N ALA A 139 22.00 -22.77 -9.68
CA ALA A 139 23.13 -23.69 -9.59
C ALA A 139 23.09 -24.55 -8.31
N LYS A 140 22.65 -23.97 -7.19
CA LYS A 140 22.49 -24.67 -5.91
C LYS A 140 21.27 -25.60 -5.90
N ALA A 141 20.16 -25.16 -6.47
CA ALA A 141 18.89 -25.88 -6.47
C ALA A 141 19.02 -27.32 -6.95
N ASN A 142 19.76 -27.55 -8.03
CA ASN A 142 20.06 -28.88 -8.59
C ASN A 142 18.78 -29.76 -8.73
N GLY A 143 17.65 -29.12 -9.04
CA GLY A 143 16.33 -29.76 -9.17
C GLY A 143 15.70 -30.25 -7.88
N ASN A 144 16.16 -29.82 -6.70
CA ASN A 144 15.56 -30.16 -5.40
C ASN A 144 14.42 -29.19 -5.01
N TYR A 145 14.51 -27.94 -5.43
CA TYR A 145 13.58 -26.85 -5.12
C TYR A 145 13.49 -25.86 -6.29
N PHE A 146 12.44 -25.03 -6.30
CA PHE A 146 12.26 -23.97 -7.30
C PHE A 146 13.02 -22.71 -6.89
N VAL A 147 13.59 -22.01 -7.86
CA VAL A 147 14.03 -20.62 -7.66
C VAL A 147 12.83 -19.72 -7.92
N GLY A 148 12.41 -18.93 -6.93
CA GLY A 148 11.24 -18.07 -7.07
C GLY A 148 11.48 -16.89 -8.01
N MET A 149 10.47 -16.46 -8.74
CA MET A 149 10.47 -15.16 -9.42
C MET A 149 10.40 -14.06 -8.37
N PRO A 150 11.33 -13.10 -8.35
CA PRO A 150 11.22 -11.93 -7.50
C PRO A 150 10.02 -11.07 -7.89
N ASP A 151 9.44 -10.40 -6.91
CA ASP A 151 8.42 -9.39 -7.10
C ASP A 151 8.98 -8.18 -7.84
N LEU A 152 8.59 -8.06 -9.10
CA LEU A 152 8.98 -6.97 -9.97
C LEU A 152 8.21 -5.69 -9.65
N MET A 153 6.95 -5.80 -9.23
CA MET A 153 5.99 -4.70 -9.19
C MET A 153 5.78 -4.05 -10.57
N GLU A 154 4.61 -3.50 -10.81
CA GLU A 154 4.27 -2.93 -12.11
C GLU A 154 3.58 -1.56 -12.02
N GLY A 155 3.58 -0.88 -13.16
CA GLY A 155 2.77 0.29 -13.37
C GLY A 155 3.07 1.46 -12.43
N LEU A 156 2.03 2.00 -11.80
CA LEU A 156 2.10 3.27 -11.06
C LEU A 156 3.02 3.17 -9.84
N ASP A 157 3.12 2.00 -9.22
CA ASP A 157 3.99 1.82 -8.05
C ASP A 157 5.47 1.93 -8.45
N VAL A 158 5.83 1.39 -9.62
CA VAL A 158 7.20 1.52 -10.15
C VAL A 158 7.52 2.99 -10.42
N LEU A 159 6.57 3.72 -11.02
CA LEU A 159 6.76 5.15 -11.28
C LEU A 159 6.84 5.95 -9.97
N ALA A 160 6.04 5.62 -8.96
CA ALA A 160 6.08 6.28 -7.66
C ALA A 160 7.40 6.03 -6.94
N ALA A 161 7.93 4.81 -7.03
CA ALA A 161 9.24 4.46 -6.49
C ALA A 161 10.41 5.14 -7.23
N LEU A 162 10.21 5.63 -8.46
CA LEU A 162 11.21 6.38 -9.22
C LEU A 162 11.10 7.90 -9.03
N LYS A 163 9.89 8.45 -9.14
CA LYS A 163 9.59 9.89 -9.23
C LYS A 163 9.08 10.50 -7.92
N GLY A 164 8.58 9.67 -7.00
CA GLY A 164 7.83 10.09 -5.82
C GLY A 164 6.33 9.99 -6.02
N THR A 165 5.64 9.49 -4.98
CA THR A 165 4.20 9.22 -4.96
C THR A 165 3.34 10.46 -5.22
N ASP A 166 3.67 11.58 -4.60
CA ASP A 166 2.93 12.85 -4.73
C ASP A 166 2.94 13.37 -6.18
N MET A 167 4.08 13.26 -6.84
CA MET A 167 4.25 13.66 -8.24
C MET A 167 3.43 12.77 -9.18
N VAL A 168 3.47 11.44 -8.99
CA VAL A 168 2.65 10.52 -9.79
C VAL A 168 1.16 10.77 -9.60
N LEU A 169 0.72 10.99 -8.36
CA LEU A 169 -0.67 11.32 -8.08
C LEU A 169 -1.09 12.64 -8.74
N LEU A 170 -0.25 13.67 -8.74
CA LEU A 170 -0.52 14.91 -9.47
C LEU A 170 -0.61 14.68 -10.98
N ASP A 171 0.25 13.84 -11.54
CA ASP A 171 0.28 13.56 -12.98
C ASP A 171 -0.99 12.86 -13.47
N THR A 172 -1.71 12.12 -12.61
CA THR A 172 -3.03 11.54 -12.95
C THR A 172 -4.03 12.60 -13.44
N VAL A 173 -3.89 13.84 -12.98
CA VAL A 173 -4.75 14.95 -13.38
C VAL A 173 -4.04 15.97 -14.26
N MET A 174 -2.77 16.27 -13.97
CA MET A 174 -2.04 17.35 -14.62
C MET A 174 -1.35 16.95 -15.93
N GLN A 175 -0.94 15.69 -16.05
CA GLN A 175 -0.15 15.19 -17.19
C GLN A 175 -0.62 13.80 -17.62
N SER A 176 -1.93 13.59 -17.69
CA SER A 176 -2.52 12.26 -17.82
C SER A 176 -2.05 11.47 -19.04
N GLU A 177 -1.84 12.14 -20.17
CA GLU A 177 -1.35 11.55 -21.41
C GLU A 177 0.14 11.17 -21.34
N VAL A 178 0.94 11.94 -20.60
CA VAL A 178 2.35 11.63 -20.35
C VAL A 178 2.45 10.44 -19.40
N LEU A 179 1.62 10.43 -18.35
CA LEU A 179 1.53 9.32 -17.41
C LEU A 179 1.17 8.01 -18.12
N GLU A 180 0.17 8.02 -19.01
CA GLU A 180 -0.19 6.84 -19.82
C GLU A 180 0.98 6.33 -20.68
N GLN A 181 1.76 7.24 -21.28
CA GLN A 181 2.94 6.87 -22.06
C GLN A 181 4.04 6.24 -21.17
N GLN A 182 4.31 6.83 -20.01
CA GLN A 182 5.26 6.30 -19.03
C GLN A 182 4.83 4.92 -18.52
N MET A 183 3.54 4.74 -18.26
CA MET A 183 2.97 3.46 -17.85
C MET A 183 3.13 2.38 -18.92
N GLN A 184 2.93 2.69 -20.20
CA GLN A 184 3.19 1.74 -21.29
C GLN A 184 4.68 1.39 -21.38
N GLN A 185 5.57 2.37 -21.22
CA GLN A 185 7.02 2.13 -21.22
C GLN A 185 7.43 1.19 -20.07
N ILE A 186 6.90 1.40 -18.87
CA ILE A 186 7.12 0.50 -17.73
C ILE A 186 6.60 -0.89 -18.06
N ASN A 187 5.40 -1.02 -18.63
CA ASN A 187 4.81 -2.32 -18.94
C ASN A 187 5.60 -3.09 -20.00
N ASP A 188 6.09 -2.41 -21.04
CA ASP A 188 6.93 -3.01 -22.07
C ASP A 188 8.27 -3.52 -21.49
N ILE A 189 8.89 -2.74 -20.60
CA ILE A 189 10.11 -3.14 -19.90
C ILE A 189 9.84 -4.27 -18.91
N TYR A 190 8.70 -4.23 -18.21
CA TYR A 190 8.28 -5.29 -17.29
C TYR A 190 8.29 -6.65 -17.98
N PHE A 191 7.67 -6.80 -19.17
CA PHE A 191 7.69 -8.07 -19.88
C PHE A 191 9.08 -8.50 -20.31
N LYS A 192 9.92 -7.56 -20.74
CA LYS A 192 11.31 -7.86 -21.10
C LYS A 192 12.08 -8.42 -19.90
N VAL A 193 11.99 -7.75 -18.75
CA VAL A 193 12.64 -8.18 -17.50
C VAL A 193 12.07 -9.52 -17.05
N PHE A 194 10.75 -9.65 -17.02
CA PHE A 194 10.05 -10.86 -16.61
C PHE A 194 10.47 -12.07 -17.46
N ASP A 195 10.49 -11.95 -18.78
CA ASP A 195 10.87 -13.04 -19.68
C ASP A 195 12.34 -13.46 -19.50
N GLU A 196 13.26 -12.49 -19.36
CA GLU A 196 14.67 -12.79 -19.12
C GLU A 196 14.90 -13.48 -17.76
N LEU A 197 14.17 -13.09 -16.71
CA LEU A 197 14.25 -13.75 -15.41
C LEU A 197 13.58 -15.13 -15.42
N TYR A 198 12.44 -15.27 -16.10
CA TYR A 198 11.72 -16.53 -16.26
C TYR A 198 12.63 -17.59 -16.90
N ASP A 199 13.36 -17.23 -17.95
CA ASP A 199 14.30 -18.13 -18.63
C ASP A 199 15.44 -18.63 -17.73
N ILE A 200 15.81 -17.86 -16.70
CA ILE A 200 16.82 -18.29 -15.72
C ILE A 200 16.25 -19.32 -14.74
N ILE A 201 15.01 -19.10 -14.27
CA ILE A 201 14.48 -19.82 -13.11
C ILE A 201 13.63 -21.05 -13.45
N ARG A 202 12.97 -21.07 -14.62
CA ARG A 202 11.98 -22.10 -15.00
C ARG A 202 12.51 -23.53 -14.89
N GLU A 203 11.61 -24.45 -14.59
CA GLU A 203 11.88 -25.90 -14.53
C GLU A 203 11.09 -26.61 -15.63
N GLY A 204 11.61 -26.59 -16.87
CA GLY A 204 10.76 -26.87 -18.04
C GLY A 204 9.92 -25.62 -18.34
N ASP A 205 8.60 -25.75 -18.38
CA ASP A 205 7.69 -24.62 -18.64
C ASP A 205 7.09 -24.04 -17.34
N GLU A 206 7.26 -24.73 -16.21
CA GLU A 206 6.74 -24.32 -14.91
C GLU A 206 7.69 -23.38 -14.15
N MET A 207 7.12 -22.59 -13.24
CA MET A 207 7.86 -21.68 -12.35
C MET A 207 7.17 -21.54 -10.99
N ALA A 208 7.85 -20.87 -10.06
CA ALA A 208 7.30 -20.46 -8.78
C ALA A 208 7.52 -18.97 -8.53
N PHE A 209 6.66 -18.35 -7.73
CA PHE A 209 6.80 -16.99 -7.23
C PHE A 209 7.36 -17.01 -5.79
N CYS A 210 8.25 -16.08 -5.46
CA CYS A 210 9.10 -16.21 -4.26
C CYS A 210 8.41 -15.87 -2.93
N TYR A 211 7.49 -14.90 -2.89
CA TYR A 211 6.94 -14.37 -1.63
C TYR A 211 5.95 -15.35 -0.98
N PHE A 212 5.00 -15.85 -1.78
CA PHE A 212 3.93 -16.78 -1.37
C PHE A 212 4.28 -18.26 -1.61
N SER A 213 5.51 -18.53 -2.06
CA SER A 213 5.93 -19.86 -2.52
C SER A 213 4.92 -20.55 -3.45
N SER A 214 4.24 -19.76 -4.29
CA SER A 214 3.17 -20.21 -5.18
C SER A 214 3.72 -20.74 -6.49
N TRP A 215 3.00 -21.67 -7.14
CA TRP A 215 3.47 -22.33 -8.37
C TRP A 215 2.41 -22.35 -9.47
N ALA A 216 2.90 -22.39 -10.71
CA ALA A 216 2.08 -22.61 -11.87
C ALA A 216 2.78 -23.47 -12.93
N PRO A 217 2.02 -24.23 -13.75
CA PRO A 217 2.55 -25.04 -14.84
C PRO A 217 2.97 -24.21 -16.08
N GLY A 218 2.98 -22.88 -15.97
CA GLY A 218 3.33 -21.92 -17.01
C GLY A 218 3.84 -20.63 -16.39
N LYS A 219 3.83 -19.52 -17.15
CA LYS A 219 4.24 -18.23 -16.61
C LYS A 219 3.22 -17.76 -15.57
N MET A 220 3.71 -17.35 -14.41
CA MET A 220 2.88 -16.72 -13.38
C MET A 220 3.46 -15.42 -12.88
N SER A 221 2.57 -14.52 -12.46
CA SER A 221 2.97 -13.35 -11.71
C SER A 221 1.94 -12.97 -10.66
N LYS A 222 2.43 -12.37 -9.58
CA LYS A 222 1.62 -11.54 -8.71
C LYS A 222 1.60 -10.13 -9.31
N LEU A 223 0.42 -9.59 -9.50
CA LEU A 223 0.16 -8.22 -9.96
C LEU A 223 -0.38 -7.38 -8.80
N GLN A 224 -0.21 -6.07 -8.83
CA GLN A 224 -0.62 -5.15 -7.78
C GLN A 224 -0.70 -3.70 -8.27
N SER A 225 -1.24 -2.85 -7.40
CA SER A 225 -1.11 -1.40 -7.48
C SER A 225 -1.41 -0.82 -6.10
N ASP A 226 -0.41 -0.63 -5.28
CA ASP A 226 -0.58 -0.18 -3.88
C ASP A 226 -0.95 1.30 -3.82
N ILE A 227 -0.34 2.11 -4.70
CA ILE A 227 -0.67 3.53 -4.90
C ILE A 227 -2.16 3.73 -5.25
N SER A 228 -2.83 2.71 -5.77
CA SER A 228 -4.23 2.81 -6.16
C SER A 228 -5.16 3.14 -5.00
N THR A 229 -4.78 2.84 -3.75
CA THR A 229 -5.57 3.22 -2.57
C THR A 229 -5.82 4.74 -2.48
N MET A 230 -5.01 5.55 -3.16
CA MET A 230 -5.06 7.01 -3.12
C MET A 230 -5.81 7.63 -4.31
N ILE A 231 -6.30 6.83 -5.26
CA ILE A 231 -6.98 7.29 -6.48
C ILE A 231 -8.42 6.78 -6.59
N SER A 232 -9.20 7.44 -7.43
CA SER A 232 -10.59 7.07 -7.69
C SER A 232 -10.71 5.77 -8.48
N GLN A 233 -11.89 5.14 -8.47
CA GLN A 233 -12.14 3.97 -9.33
C GLN A 233 -12.06 4.31 -10.82
N ASP A 234 -12.36 5.55 -11.20
CA ASP A 234 -12.26 6.01 -12.59
C ASP A 234 -10.79 6.14 -13.00
N ASP A 235 -9.95 6.70 -12.13
CA ASP A 235 -8.50 6.77 -12.33
C ASP A 235 -7.88 5.37 -12.33
N TYR A 236 -8.35 4.45 -11.48
CA TYR A 236 -7.91 3.05 -11.52
C TYR A 236 -8.22 2.40 -12.87
N ARG A 237 -9.45 2.56 -13.38
CA ARG A 237 -9.83 2.05 -14.70
C ARG A 237 -9.03 2.67 -15.84
N ARG A 238 -8.55 3.89 -15.66
CA ARG A 238 -7.75 4.61 -16.66
C ARG A 238 -6.27 4.24 -16.63
N PHE A 239 -5.66 4.26 -15.44
CA PHE A 239 -4.21 4.22 -15.29
C PHE A 239 -3.67 2.88 -14.76
N VAL A 240 -4.51 1.99 -14.23
CA VAL A 240 -4.06 0.70 -13.67
C VAL A 240 -4.66 -0.47 -14.45
N GLN A 241 -5.99 -0.55 -14.49
CA GLN A 241 -6.73 -1.68 -15.07
C GLN A 241 -6.27 -2.07 -16.49
N PRO A 242 -5.98 -1.14 -17.42
CA PRO A 242 -5.57 -1.52 -18.78
C PRO A 242 -4.26 -2.31 -18.81
N PHE A 243 -3.29 -1.94 -17.97
CA PHE A 243 -1.98 -2.59 -17.90
C PHE A 243 -2.06 -3.94 -17.18
N ILE A 244 -2.87 -4.02 -16.11
CA ILE A 244 -3.17 -5.30 -15.44
C ILE A 244 -3.84 -6.27 -16.43
N ARG A 245 -4.78 -5.78 -17.26
CA ARG A 245 -5.40 -6.60 -18.31
C ARG A 245 -4.38 -7.07 -19.35
N GLU A 246 -3.50 -6.19 -19.82
CA GLU A 246 -2.45 -6.57 -20.76
C GLU A 246 -1.52 -7.64 -20.18
N GLN A 247 -1.20 -7.56 -18.89
CA GLN A 247 -0.41 -8.57 -18.17
C GLN A 247 -1.15 -9.89 -18.06
N CYS A 248 -2.43 -9.89 -17.69
CA CYS A 248 -3.25 -11.10 -17.66
C CYS A 248 -3.41 -11.76 -19.04
N GLN A 249 -3.30 -11.00 -20.14
CA GLN A 249 -3.35 -11.56 -21.50
C GLN A 249 -2.03 -12.21 -21.94
N LYS A 250 -0.90 -11.84 -21.32
CA LYS A 250 0.44 -12.30 -21.70
C LYS A 250 1.05 -13.30 -20.71
N ILE A 251 0.52 -13.37 -19.49
CA ILE A 251 0.97 -14.27 -18.41
C ILE A 251 -0.15 -15.27 -18.14
N ASP A 252 0.19 -16.56 -18.17
CA ASP A 252 -0.80 -17.65 -18.13
C ASP A 252 -1.59 -17.72 -16.81
N TYR A 253 -0.94 -17.38 -15.70
CA TYR A 253 -1.50 -17.48 -14.35
C TYR A 253 -1.22 -16.21 -13.54
N THR A 254 -2.24 -15.37 -13.36
CA THR A 254 -2.12 -14.10 -12.66
C THR A 254 -2.93 -14.07 -11.36
N LEU A 255 -2.29 -13.52 -10.34
CA LEU A 255 -2.87 -13.27 -9.02
C LEU A 255 -2.77 -11.78 -8.72
N TYR A 256 -3.88 -11.11 -8.45
CA TYR A 256 -3.82 -9.71 -8.01
C TYR A 256 -3.73 -9.62 -6.48
N HIS A 257 -2.71 -8.93 -5.97
CA HIS A 257 -2.53 -8.60 -4.56
C HIS A 257 -3.41 -7.42 -4.18
N LEU A 258 -4.49 -7.71 -3.46
CA LEU A 258 -5.38 -6.70 -2.90
C LEU A 258 -4.96 -6.43 -1.46
N ASP A 259 -4.14 -5.39 -1.28
CA ASP A 259 -3.56 -5.04 0.02
C ASP A 259 -4.34 -3.92 0.73
N GLY A 260 -4.84 -4.24 1.91
CA GLY A 260 -5.46 -3.30 2.81
C GLY A 260 -6.89 -2.91 2.44
N VAL A 261 -7.63 -2.49 3.46
CA VAL A 261 -9.03 -2.03 3.34
C VAL A 261 -9.21 -0.88 2.35
N GLY A 262 -8.18 -0.05 2.20
CA GLY A 262 -8.17 1.09 1.29
C GLY A 262 -8.17 0.71 -0.19
N ALA A 263 -7.75 -0.50 -0.57
CA ALA A 263 -7.79 -0.95 -1.95
C ALA A 263 -9.11 -1.65 -2.34
N MET A 264 -9.95 -2.02 -1.35
CA MET A 264 -11.16 -2.81 -1.58
C MET A 264 -12.19 -2.13 -2.49
N HIS A 265 -12.19 -0.79 -2.60
CA HIS A 265 -13.11 -0.08 -3.50
C HIS A 265 -12.80 -0.32 -4.98
N HIS A 266 -11.62 -0.85 -5.32
CA HIS A 266 -11.26 -1.25 -6.68
C HIS A 266 -11.66 -2.68 -7.05
N LEU A 267 -12.20 -3.46 -6.10
CA LEU A 267 -12.66 -4.82 -6.38
C LEU A 267 -13.62 -4.91 -7.58
N PRO A 268 -14.62 -4.03 -7.77
CA PRO A 268 -15.47 -4.07 -8.96
C PRO A 268 -14.68 -3.97 -10.27
N ALA A 269 -13.68 -3.09 -10.34
CA ALA A 269 -12.83 -2.95 -11.51
C ALA A 269 -11.92 -4.17 -11.73
N LEU A 270 -11.44 -4.82 -10.67
CA LEU A 270 -10.69 -6.06 -10.78
C LEU A 270 -11.54 -7.22 -11.33
N LEU A 271 -12.80 -7.31 -10.88
CA LEU A 271 -13.73 -8.35 -11.35
C LEU A 271 -14.15 -8.17 -12.83
N GLU A 272 -13.95 -6.98 -13.41
CA GLU A 272 -14.13 -6.72 -14.85
C GLU A 272 -12.98 -7.27 -15.72
N ILE A 273 -11.89 -7.77 -15.14
CA ILE A 273 -10.77 -8.36 -15.87
C ILE A 273 -11.03 -9.86 -16.01
N GLU A 274 -11.56 -10.29 -17.15
CA GLU A 274 -11.93 -11.70 -17.39
C GLU A 274 -10.71 -12.64 -17.27
N GLU A 275 -9.56 -12.19 -17.75
CA GLU A 275 -8.31 -12.96 -17.81
C GLU A 275 -7.62 -13.15 -16.45
N LEU A 276 -7.95 -12.34 -15.44
CA LEU A 276 -7.37 -12.46 -14.10
C LEU A 276 -7.82 -13.78 -13.45
N ASN A 277 -6.89 -14.61 -12.95
CA ASN A 277 -7.26 -15.92 -12.39
C ASN A 277 -7.68 -15.84 -10.93
N ALA A 278 -6.95 -15.06 -10.12
CA ALA A 278 -7.11 -15.07 -8.68
C ALA A 278 -6.89 -13.68 -8.06
N ILE A 279 -7.45 -13.48 -6.86
CA ILE A 279 -7.23 -12.29 -6.03
C ILE A 279 -6.76 -12.77 -4.66
N GLN A 280 -5.62 -12.24 -4.23
CA GLN A 280 -5.09 -12.44 -2.88
C GLN A 280 -5.51 -11.27 -2.00
N TRP A 281 -5.89 -11.55 -0.75
CA TRP A 281 -6.31 -10.57 0.23
C TRP A 281 -5.37 -10.52 1.43
N THR A 282 -4.82 -9.32 1.67
CA THR A 282 -4.07 -8.99 2.89
C THR A 282 -4.86 -7.92 3.65
N PRO A 283 -5.33 -8.18 4.88
CA PRO A 283 -6.12 -7.19 5.64
C PRO A 283 -5.41 -5.86 5.91
N GLY A 284 -4.08 -5.89 5.99
CA GLY A 284 -3.24 -4.75 6.40
C GLY A 284 -3.03 -4.67 7.91
N VAL A 285 -2.13 -3.80 8.33
CA VAL A 285 -1.78 -3.61 9.75
C VAL A 285 -2.96 -2.96 10.50
N GLY A 286 -3.25 -3.47 11.71
CA GLY A 286 -4.35 -2.98 12.56
C GLY A 286 -5.69 -3.65 12.30
N GLU A 287 -5.78 -4.47 11.25
CA GLU A 287 -6.99 -5.18 10.87
C GLU A 287 -6.98 -6.65 11.36
N PRO A 288 -8.16 -7.29 11.57
CA PRO A 288 -8.22 -8.71 11.90
C PRO A 288 -7.57 -9.58 10.82
N GLN A 289 -7.01 -10.71 11.26
CA GLN A 289 -6.42 -11.76 10.42
C GLN A 289 -7.34 -12.21 9.27
N GLY A 290 -6.76 -12.81 8.22
CA GLY A 290 -7.50 -13.12 6.99
C GLY A 290 -8.62 -14.13 7.18
N GLY A 291 -8.59 -14.93 8.26
CA GLY A 291 -9.66 -15.85 8.60
C GLY A 291 -10.90 -15.20 9.22
N SER A 292 -10.85 -13.90 9.53
CA SER A 292 -11.91 -13.21 10.25
C SER A 292 -13.24 -13.15 9.48
N PRO A 293 -14.40 -13.28 10.17
CA PRO A 293 -15.72 -13.08 9.60
C PRO A 293 -15.92 -11.73 8.90
N LYS A 294 -15.11 -10.71 9.23
CA LYS A 294 -15.12 -9.40 8.56
C LYS A 294 -14.90 -9.52 7.04
N TRP A 295 -14.18 -10.54 6.58
CA TRP A 295 -13.77 -10.70 5.19
C TRP A 295 -14.61 -11.69 4.39
N TYR A 296 -15.58 -12.39 5.00
CA TYR A 296 -16.35 -13.43 4.32
C TYR A 296 -17.12 -12.91 3.10
N ASP A 297 -17.69 -11.71 3.20
CA ASP A 297 -18.40 -11.09 2.08
C ASP A 297 -17.47 -10.68 0.94
N LEU A 298 -16.21 -10.32 1.25
CA LEU A 298 -15.18 -10.05 0.24
C LEU A 298 -14.87 -11.33 -0.54
N TYR A 299 -14.57 -12.42 0.16
CA TYR A 299 -14.26 -13.71 -0.47
C TYR A 299 -15.40 -14.25 -1.32
N LYS A 300 -16.64 -14.15 -0.82
CA LYS A 300 -17.83 -14.54 -1.60
C LYS A 300 -17.99 -13.72 -2.87
N LYS A 301 -17.70 -12.41 -2.84
CA LYS A 301 -17.74 -11.55 -4.03
C LYS A 301 -16.67 -11.94 -5.04
N ILE A 302 -15.44 -12.22 -4.58
CA ILE A 302 -14.32 -12.67 -5.43
C ILE A 302 -14.69 -13.99 -6.12
N LEU A 303 -15.13 -14.99 -5.35
CA LEU A 303 -15.52 -16.31 -5.86
C LEU A 303 -16.73 -16.21 -6.81
N ALA A 304 -17.75 -15.42 -6.46
CA ALA A 304 -18.91 -15.20 -7.33
C ALA A 304 -18.56 -14.45 -8.62
N GLY A 305 -17.50 -13.63 -8.60
CA GLY A 305 -16.91 -12.99 -9.78
C GLY A 305 -16.07 -13.94 -10.65
N GLY A 306 -16.02 -15.23 -10.32
CA GLY A 306 -15.30 -16.24 -11.08
C GLY A 306 -13.79 -16.18 -10.88
N LYS A 307 -13.32 -15.63 -9.75
CA LYS A 307 -11.90 -15.54 -9.40
C LYS A 307 -11.62 -16.44 -8.22
N SER A 308 -10.47 -17.08 -8.21
CA SER A 308 -10.01 -17.80 -7.02
C SER A 308 -9.55 -16.80 -5.96
N VAL A 309 -9.59 -17.20 -4.69
CA VAL A 309 -9.16 -16.37 -3.56
C VAL A 309 -7.91 -16.97 -2.92
N MET A 310 -6.99 -16.09 -2.50
CA MET A 310 -5.91 -16.43 -1.57
C MET A 310 -6.07 -15.56 -0.31
N ALA A 311 -6.28 -16.18 0.85
CA ALA A 311 -6.47 -15.49 2.12
C ALA A 311 -5.21 -15.63 2.99
N CYS A 312 -4.62 -14.50 3.38
CA CYS A 312 -3.36 -14.46 4.11
C CYS A 312 -3.55 -14.34 5.62
N TRP A 313 -2.62 -14.93 6.38
CA TRP A 313 -2.65 -14.96 7.85
C TRP A 313 -3.96 -15.53 8.38
N VAL A 314 -4.29 -16.75 7.98
CA VAL A 314 -5.46 -17.46 8.54
C VAL A 314 -4.99 -18.26 9.75
N THR A 315 -5.61 -18.04 10.91
CA THR A 315 -5.31 -18.86 12.09
C THR A 315 -5.99 -20.23 12.02
N LEU A 316 -5.48 -21.18 12.80
CA LEU A 316 -6.09 -22.51 12.92
C LEU A 316 -7.53 -22.45 13.46
N GLU A 317 -7.83 -21.53 14.38
CA GLU A 317 -9.17 -21.36 14.95
C GLU A 317 -10.18 -20.81 13.94
N GLU A 318 -9.71 -19.98 13.00
CA GLU A 318 -10.55 -19.37 11.95
C GLU A 318 -10.77 -20.30 10.75
N LEU A 319 -9.89 -21.27 10.51
CA LEU A 319 -9.91 -22.15 9.34
C LEU A 319 -11.28 -22.80 9.09
N LYS A 320 -11.83 -23.49 10.09
CA LYS A 320 -13.11 -24.18 9.95
C LYS A 320 -14.29 -23.21 9.78
N PRO A 321 -14.46 -22.19 10.64
CA PRO A 321 -15.48 -21.16 10.45
C PRO A 321 -15.42 -20.49 9.08
N LEU A 322 -14.23 -20.20 8.55
CA LEU A 322 -14.05 -19.61 7.23
C LEU A 322 -14.61 -20.53 6.14
N LEU A 323 -14.15 -21.78 6.09
CA LEU A 323 -14.58 -22.75 5.07
C LEU A 323 -16.08 -23.08 5.15
N ASP A 324 -16.67 -23.11 6.34
CA ASP A 324 -18.11 -23.28 6.53
C ASP A 324 -18.94 -22.16 5.86
N HIS A 325 -18.36 -20.96 5.71
CA HIS A 325 -19.06 -19.80 5.15
C HIS A 325 -18.75 -19.55 3.67
N ILE A 326 -17.53 -19.81 3.21
CA ILE A 326 -17.11 -19.50 1.83
C ILE A 326 -16.98 -20.74 0.94
N GLY A 327 -16.97 -21.94 1.51
CA GLY A 327 -16.69 -23.19 0.79
C GLY A 327 -15.20 -23.42 0.58
N ALA A 328 -14.85 -24.52 -0.09
CA ALA A 328 -13.46 -24.91 -0.35
C ALA A 328 -13.01 -24.72 -1.80
N ASP A 329 -13.94 -24.58 -2.75
CA ASP A 329 -13.57 -24.45 -4.17
C ASP A 329 -12.98 -23.08 -4.49
N GLY A 330 -11.80 -23.07 -5.12
CA GLY A 330 -11.12 -21.84 -5.52
C GLY A 330 -10.47 -21.11 -4.35
N VAL A 331 -10.19 -21.80 -3.24
CA VAL A 331 -9.65 -21.19 -2.01
C VAL A 331 -8.19 -21.61 -1.80
N HIS A 332 -7.30 -20.65 -1.58
CA HIS A 332 -5.92 -20.85 -1.12
C HIS A 332 -5.78 -20.17 0.23
N LEU A 333 -5.37 -20.94 1.24
CA LEU A 333 -5.16 -20.40 2.59
C LEU A 333 -3.66 -20.37 2.88
N GLU A 334 -3.15 -19.18 3.17
CA GLU A 334 -1.82 -19.00 3.74
C GLU A 334 -1.97 -18.87 5.25
N MET A 335 -1.70 -19.97 5.93
CA MET A 335 -1.92 -20.09 7.36
C MET A 335 -0.76 -19.50 8.17
N ASP A 336 -1.09 -18.98 9.35
CA ASP A 336 -0.11 -18.53 10.36
C ASP A 336 0.33 -19.72 11.24
N PHE A 337 1.07 -20.67 10.64
CA PHE A 337 1.56 -21.86 11.34
C PHE A 337 2.86 -21.60 12.09
N HIS A 338 2.95 -22.16 13.30
CA HIS A 338 4.14 -22.04 14.15
C HIS A 338 4.93 -23.35 14.25
N ASN A 339 4.35 -24.48 13.85
CA ASN A 339 4.97 -25.80 13.91
C ASN A 339 4.21 -26.85 13.09
N GLU A 340 4.84 -28.00 12.83
CA GLU A 340 4.25 -29.09 12.03
C GLU A 340 2.98 -29.70 12.64
N ARG A 341 2.74 -29.60 13.96
CA ARG A 341 1.53 -30.15 14.58
C ARG A 341 0.29 -29.34 14.20
N GLU A 342 0.41 -28.02 14.08
CA GLU A 342 -0.67 -27.16 13.59
C GLU A 342 -0.99 -27.47 12.13
N VAL A 343 0.05 -27.73 11.31
CA VAL A 343 -0.14 -28.17 9.91
C VAL A 343 -0.94 -29.46 9.85
N GLU A 344 -0.59 -30.47 10.65
CA GLU A 344 -1.35 -31.73 10.71
C GLU A 344 -2.80 -31.53 11.13
N GLN A 345 -3.07 -30.64 12.09
CA GLN A 345 -4.43 -30.33 12.54
C GLN A 345 -5.24 -29.67 11.43
N ALA A 346 -4.67 -28.68 10.74
CA ALA A 346 -5.31 -28.01 9.61
C ALA A 346 -5.61 -28.97 8.45
N MET A 347 -4.68 -29.88 8.12
CA MET A 347 -4.93 -30.88 7.07
C MET A 347 -6.13 -31.78 7.41
N ARG A 348 -6.29 -32.21 8.67
CA ARG A 348 -7.46 -33.00 9.10
C ARG A 348 -8.77 -32.23 8.97
N ILE A 349 -8.75 -30.92 9.23
CA ILE A 349 -9.93 -30.07 9.03
C ILE A 349 -10.29 -30.04 7.54
N ILE A 350 -9.31 -29.85 6.66
CA ILE A 350 -9.54 -29.79 5.20
C ILE A 350 -10.03 -31.10 4.61
N GLU A 351 -9.61 -32.25 5.16
CA GLU A 351 -10.12 -33.56 4.74
C GLU A 351 -11.67 -33.63 4.77
N GLU A 352 -12.32 -32.94 5.72
CA GLU A 352 -13.79 -32.85 5.83
C GLU A 352 -14.44 -32.17 4.61
N TYR A 353 -13.72 -31.27 3.93
CA TYR A 353 -14.21 -30.49 2.79
C TYR A 353 -13.79 -31.09 1.44
N THR A 354 -12.70 -31.85 1.42
CA THR A 354 -12.25 -32.57 0.21
C THR A 354 -12.87 -33.97 0.07
N GLY A 355 -13.46 -34.51 1.15
CA GLY A 355 -14.01 -35.86 1.24
C GLY A 355 -15.54 -35.94 1.18
N SER A 356 -16.19 -35.36 0.17
CA SER A 356 -17.60 -35.70 -0.15
C SER A 356 -17.99 -35.35 -1.59
N SER A 357 -17.81 -36.30 -2.52
CA SER A 357 -18.61 -36.30 -3.74
C SER A 357 -20.00 -36.89 -3.43
N SER A 358 -20.93 -36.09 -2.91
CA SER A 358 -22.36 -36.41 -2.98
C SER A 358 -23.25 -35.20 -2.71
N SER A 359 -23.84 -34.70 -3.80
CA SER A 359 -25.15 -34.04 -3.90
C SER A 359 -25.56 -33.05 -2.81
N VAL A 360 -25.52 -31.75 -3.13
CA VAL A 360 -26.41 -30.76 -2.50
C VAL A 360 -27.51 -30.40 -3.48
N SER A 361 -28.74 -30.66 -3.04
CA SER A 361 -30.00 -30.38 -3.70
C SER A 361 -30.22 -28.88 -3.88
N ALA A 362 -30.65 -28.49 -5.08
CA ALA A 362 -31.19 -27.17 -5.34
C ALA A 362 -32.59 -27.06 -4.72
N ASP A 363 -32.75 -26.18 -3.72
CA ASP A 363 -34.05 -25.66 -3.34
C ASP A 363 -34.19 -24.22 -3.87
N VAL A 364 -35.01 -24.12 -4.91
CA VAL A 364 -35.46 -22.89 -5.54
C VAL A 364 -36.62 -22.34 -4.72
N HIS A 365 -36.42 -21.22 -4.02
CA HIS A 365 -37.54 -20.43 -3.51
C HIS A 365 -37.94 -19.36 -4.52
N THR A 366 -39.16 -19.52 -5.01
CA THR A 366 -39.87 -18.68 -5.96
C THR A 366 -40.24 -17.31 -5.38
N ASN A 367 -39.90 -16.26 -6.11
CA ASN A 367 -40.46 -14.91 -5.93
C ASN A 367 -41.96 -14.88 -6.27
N GLN A 368 -42.74 -14.16 -5.47
CA GLN A 368 -44.01 -13.54 -5.88
C GLN A 368 -43.97 -12.04 -5.62
N PRO A 369 -44.61 -11.21 -6.47
CA PRO A 369 -44.52 -9.76 -6.39
C PRO A 369 -45.64 -9.16 -5.53
N VAL A 370 -45.32 -8.07 -4.84
CA VAL A 370 -46.26 -7.09 -4.26
C VAL A 370 -45.53 -5.76 -4.47
N GLY A 371 -45.98 -4.79 -5.26
CA GLY A 371 -47.27 -4.12 -5.25
C GLY A 371 -46.96 -2.63 -4.96
N GLU A 372 -46.98 -1.80 -6.00
CA GLU A 372 -46.85 -0.33 -5.88
C GLU A 372 -47.96 0.25 -5.00
N GLN A 373 -47.60 1.18 -4.13
CA GLN A 373 -48.49 2.28 -3.75
C GLN A 373 -47.68 3.51 -3.31
N ASP A 374 -48.02 4.61 -3.97
CA ASP A 374 -47.71 5.99 -3.64
C ASP A 374 -47.98 6.31 -2.15
N ASN A 375 -47.12 7.14 -1.55
CA ASN A 375 -47.64 8.33 -0.90
C ASN A 375 -46.60 9.45 -0.77
N ALA A 376 -47.09 10.63 -1.09
CA ALA A 376 -46.41 11.91 -1.04
C ALA A 376 -45.93 12.29 0.37
N GLN A 377 -44.80 12.99 0.43
CA GLN A 377 -44.48 13.86 1.56
C GLN A 377 -43.98 15.22 1.10
N GLU A 378 -44.44 16.20 1.86
CA GLU A 378 -44.58 17.61 1.55
C GLU A 378 -43.23 18.34 1.47
N SER A 379 -43.14 19.25 0.50
CA SER A 379 -42.08 20.23 0.41
C SER A 379 -42.38 21.40 1.34
N ILE A 380 -41.68 21.48 2.47
CA ILE A 380 -41.64 22.70 3.29
C ILE A 380 -40.52 23.58 2.75
N ARG A 381 -40.92 24.66 2.08
CA ARG A 381 -40.04 25.76 1.67
C ARG A 381 -39.71 26.61 2.90
N ILE A 382 -38.45 26.63 3.31
CA ILE A 382 -37.91 27.73 4.12
C ILE A 382 -37.13 28.64 3.17
N ARG A 383 -37.64 29.86 3.00
CA ARG A 383 -36.93 30.96 2.36
C ARG A 383 -35.85 31.43 3.32
N GLU A 384 -34.59 31.24 2.95
CA GLU A 384 -33.51 32.10 3.42
C GLU A 384 -33.17 33.08 2.30
N GLU A 385 -33.66 34.31 2.45
CA GLU A 385 -33.19 35.46 1.67
C GLU A 385 -31.81 35.87 2.20
N LYS A 386 -30.74 35.35 1.59
CA LYS A 386 -29.43 36.03 1.61
C LYS A 386 -29.35 36.97 0.42
N SER A 387 -29.16 38.24 0.72
CA SER A 387 -29.02 39.34 -0.24
C SER A 387 -27.91 39.06 -1.25
N GLN A 388 -28.26 39.15 -2.53
CA GLN A 388 -27.35 39.15 -3.67
C GLN A 388 -26.53 40.46 -3.70
N GLU A 389 -25.44 40.53 -2.95
CA GLU A 389 -24.19 41.02 -3.52
C GLU A 389 -23.46 39.75 -3.96
N GLU A 390 -23.24 39.57 -5.27
CA GLU A 390 -22.40 38.48 -5.76
C GLU A 390 -21.08 38.53 -5.00
N ASP A 391 -20.81 37.48 -4.23
CA ASP A 391 -19.58 37.34 -3.46
C ASP A 391 -18.40 37.40 -4.44
N ARG A 392 -17.79 38.58 -4.57
CA ARG A 392 -16.75 38.90 -5.58
C ARG A 392 -15.54 37.97 -5.49
N MET A 393 -15.40 37.25 -4.37
CA MET A 393 -14.30 36.34 -4.08
C MET A 393 -14.70 34.86 -4.16
N LYS A 394 -15.96 34.54 -4.48
CA LYS A 394 -16.39 33.19 -4.85
C LYS A 394 -15.52 32.56 -5.96
N PRO A 395 -15.03 33.30 -6.97
CA PRO A 395 -14.12 32.73 -7.97
C PRO A 395 -12.80 32.19 -7.38
N LEU A 396 -12.28 32.77 -6.29
CA LEU A 396 -11.08 32.27 -5.61
C LEU A 396 -11.38 30.94 -4.91
N TYR A 397 -12.50 30.90 -4.18
CA TYR A 397 -12.99 29.67 -3.54
C TYR A 397 -13.17 28.57 -4.58
N ASP A 398 -13.90 28.85 -5.68
CA ASP A 398 -14.15 27.88 -6.74
C ASP A 398 -12.85 27.42 -7.42
N ALA A 399 -11.88 28.32 -7.61
CA ALA A 399 -10.58 27.98 -8.19
C ALA A 399 -9.78 27.04 -7.28
N ILE A 400 -9.73 27.30 -5.97
CA ILE A 400 -9.04 26.43 -5.01
C ILE A 400 -9.73 25.08 -4.89
N VAL A 401 -11.07 25.05 -4.75
CA VAL A 401 -11.85 23.80 -4.70
C VAL A 401 -11.66 22.96 -5.96
N ALA A 402 -11.52 23.61 -7.13
CA ALA A 402 -11.25 22.96 -8.39
C ALA A 402 -9.76 22.68 -8.66
N GLY A 403 -8.85 23.03 -7.75
CA GLY A 403 -7.41 22.82 -7.91
C GLY A 403 -6.75 23.63 -9.03
N LYS A 404 -7.33 24.77 -9.40
CA LYS A 404 -6.87 25.61 -10.51
C LYS A 404 -5.92 26.70 -10.02
N LEU A 405 -4.63 26.45 -10.14
CA LEU A 405 -3.56 27.36 -9.68
C LEU A 405 -3.62 28.73 -10.35
N GLU A 406 -3.56 28.79 -11.68
CA GLU A 406 -3.48 30.08 -12.39
C GLU A 406 -4.71 30.95 -12.13
N PRO A 407 -5.95 30.43 -12.19
CA PRO A 407 -7.13 31.19 -11.79
C PRO A 407 -7.10 31.64 -10.32
N ALA A 408 -6.65 30.81 -9.38
CA ALA A 408 -6.55 31.21 -7.97
C ALA A 408 -5.56 32.36 -7.79
N VAL A 409 -4.41 32.31 -8.47
CA VAL A 409 -3.39 33.36 -8.47
C VAL A 409 -3.94 34.66 -9.06
N GLU A 410 -4.59 34.62 -10.23
CA GLU A 410 -5.13 35.82 -10.88
C GLU A 410 -6.25 36.48 -10.06
N VAL A 411 -7.21 35.70 -9.54
CA VAL A 411 -8.28 36.25 -8.68
C VAL A 411 -7.71 36.86 -7.41
N THR A 412 -6.65 36.25 -6.84
CA THR A 412 -5.98 36.81 -5.66
C THR A 412 -5.30 38.15 -5.97
N LYS A 413 -4.67 38.31 -7.14
CA LYS A 413 -4.10 39.60 -7.57
C LYS A 413 -5.17 40.68 -7.70
N ASP A 414 -6.31 40.34 -8.31
CA ASP A 414 -7.43 41.27 -8.46
C ASP A 414 -8.01 41.69 -7.11
N ALA A 415 -8.11 40.76 -6.16
CA ALA A 415 -8.56 41.04 -4.80
C ALA A 415 -7.61 41.99 -4.06
N ILE A 416 -6.30 41.76 -4.17
CA ILE A 416 -5.28 42.65 -3.62
C ILE A 416 -5.40 44.05 -4.24
N ALA A 417 -5.53 44.13 -5.57
CA ALA A 417 -5.67 45.39 -6.29
C ALA A 417 -6.96 46.14 -5.92
N ALA A 418 -8.03 45.41 -5.59
CA ALA A 418 -9.29 45.96 -5.10
C ALA A 418 -9.23 46.39 -3.62
N GLY A 419 -8.11 46.17 -2.93
CA GLY A 419 -7.90 46.57 -1.53
C GLY A 419 -8.55 45.64 -0.50
N VAL A 420 -8.87 44.40 -0.89
CA VAL A 420 -9.36 43.39 0.07
C VAL A 420 -8.24 43.04 1.05
N LEU A 421 -8.56 42.95 2.34
CA LEU A 421 -7.56 42.63 3.35
C LEU A 421 -7.07 41.19 3.16
N PRO A 422 -5.74 40.94 3.18
CA PRO A 422 -5.19 39.59 3.01
C PRO A 422 -5.77 38.55 3.97
N GLN A 423 -6.07 38.94 5.21
CA GLN A 423 -6.68 38.06 6.21
C GLN A 423 -8.11 37.64 5.85
N ASP A 424 -8.89 38.52 5.22
CA ASP A 424 -10.24 38.20 4.77
C ASP A 424 -10.21 37.23 3.59
N ILE A 425 -9.22 37.38 2.71
CA ILE A 425 -8.98 36.44 1.59
C ILE A 425 -8.66 35.04 2.15
N ILE A 426 -7.73 34.96 3.11
CA ILE A 426 -7.28 33.68 3.69
C ILE A 426 -8.42 33.01 4.47
N ASN A 427 -8.97 33.70 5.47
CA ASN A 427 -9.94 33.10 6.39
C ASN A 427 -11.32 32.93 5.77
N GLY A 428 -11.75 33.86 4.91
CA GLY A 428 -13.06 33.82 4.29
C GLY A 428 -13.16 32.80 3.16
N TYR A 429 -12.10 32.62 2.37
CA TYR A 429 -12.17 31.89 1.10
C TYR A 429 -11.20 30.73 1.00
N MET A 430 -9.91 30.96 1.29
CA MET A 430 -8.89 29.93 1.08
C MET A 430 -9.03 28.77 2.07
N ILE A 431 -9.16 29.09 3.37
CA ILE A 431 -9.38 28.07 4.42
C ILE A 431 -10.72 27.35 4.20
N THR A 432 -11.77 28.10 3.89
CA THR A 432 -13.11 27.55 3.62
C THR A 432 -13.09 26.61 2.42
N ALA A 433 -12.38 26.97 1.35
CA ALA A 433 -12.21 26.13 0.17
C ALA A 433 -11.49 24.82 0.51
N MET A 434 -10.41 24.89 1.29
CA MET A 434 -9.71 23.67 1.71
C MET A 434 -10.53 22.82 2.68
N GLY A 435 -11.37 23.45 3.52
CA GLY A 435 -12.36 22.74 4.35
C GLY A 435 -13.32 21.91 3.50
N GLU A 436 -13.86 22.50 2.42
CA GLU A 436 -14.73 21.80 1.47
C GLU A 436 -14.01 20.63 0.78
N VAL A 437 -12.77 20.82 0.29
CA VAL A 437 -12.02 19.73 -0.36
C VAL A 437 -11.75 18.59 0.63
N GLY A 438 -11.39 18.92 1.88
CA GLY A 438 -11.24 17.94 2.96
C GLY A 438 -12.53 17.17 3.24
N GLN A 439 -13.68 17.86 3.29
CA GLN A 439 -14.98 17.20 3.47
C GLN A 439 -15.33 16.28 2.30
N ARG A 440 -15.07 16.71 1.06
CA ARG A 440 -15.27 15.85 -0.12
C ARG A 440 -14.42 14.60 -0.05
N PHE A 441 -13.19 14.72 0.44
CA PHE A 441 -12.32 13.55 0.64
C PHE A 441 -12.91 12.60 1.68
N GLN A 442 -13.34 13.11 2.83
CA GLN A 442 -13.99 12.31 3.88
C GLN A 442 -15.25 11.59 3.38
N ASP A 443 -16.02 12.25 2.51
CA ASP A 443 -17.23 11.70 1.89
C ASP A 443 -16.94 10.72 0.74
N GLY A 444 -15.67 10.47 0.38
CA GLY A 444 -15.28 9.65 -0.77
C GLY A 444 -15.59 10.29 -2.14
N LYS A 445 -15.79 11.61 -2.18
CA LYS A 445 -16.09 12.42 -3.38
C LYS A 445 -14.85 13.10 -3.97
N ALA A 446 -13.73 13.08 -3.27
CA ALA A 446 -12.42 13.52 -3.74
C ALA A 446 -11.36 12.53 -3.28
N PHE A 447 -10.26 12.44 -4.04
CA PHE A 447 -9.13 11.57 -3.75
C PHE A 447 -7.86 12.42 -3.62
N VAL A 448 -6.72 11.77 -3.38
CA VAL A 448 -5.48 12.46 -3.02
C VAL A 448 -5.02 13.42 -4.13
N PRO A 449 -5.11 13.09 -5.43
CA PRO A 449 -4.76 14.04 -6.49
C PRO A 449 -5.49 15.38 -6.38
N GLN A 450 -6.80 15.37 -6.05
CA GLN A 450 -7.58 16.62 -5.92
C GLN A 450 -7.16 17.43 -4.69
N LEU A 451 -6.79 16.79 -3.59
CA LEU A 451 -6.23 17.47 -2.42
C LEU A 451 -4.90 18.15 -2.74
N LEU A 452 -4.00 17.45 -3.44
CA LEU A 452 -2.70 17.99 -3.84
C LEU A 452 -2.87 19.19 -4.78
N MET A 453 -3.79 19.13 -5.75
CA MET A 453 -4.07 20.25 -6.64
C MET A 453 -4.66 21.45 -5.92
N ALA A 454 -5.64 21.24 -5.02
CA ALA A 454 -6.21 22.31 -4.22
C ALA A 454 -5.15 22.98 -3.32
N GLY A 455 -4.29 22.18 -2.71
CA GLY A 455 -3.15 22.64 -1.93
C GLY A 455 -2.17 23.49 -2.74
N ARG A 456 -1.81 23.04 -3.96
CA ARG A 456 -0.98 23.83 -4.88
C ARG A 456 -1.63 25.16 -5.23
N ALA A 457 -2.92 25.16 -5.60
CA ALA A 457 -3.66 26.38 -5.92
C ALA A 457 -3.70 27.37 -4.75
N MET A 458 -3.97 26.87 -3.53
CA MET A 458 -3.93 27.66 -2.31
C MET A 458 -2.53 28.23 -2.05
N LYS A 459 -1.48 27.42 -2.17
CA LYS A 459 -0.09 27.83 -1.96
C LYS A 459 0.31 28.96 -2.92
N GLY A 460 -0.01 28.83 -4.21
CA GLY A 460 0.26 29.87 -5.20
C GLY A 460 -0.43 31.19 -4.88
N ALA A 461 -1.70 31.15 -4.45
CA ALA A 461 -2.41 32.34 -3.97
C ALA A 461 -1.77 32.91 -2.69
N LEU A 462 -1.38 32.06 -1.75
CA LEU A 462 -0.82 32.47 -0.46
C LEU A 462 0.53 33.18 -0.60
N GLU A 463 1.36 32.76 -1.56
CA GLU A 463 2.64 33.40 -1.85
C GLU A 463 2.52 34.88 -2.23
N LEU A 464 1.40 35.29 -2.85
CA LEU A 464 1.12 36.70 -3.14
C LEU A 464 0.75 37.50 -1.89
N LEU A 465 0.13 36.84 -0.91
CA LEU A 465 -0.38 37.47 0.31
C LEU A 465 0.71 37.57 1.39
N LYS A 466 1.66 36.63 1.43
CA LYS A 466 2.76 36.59 2.42
C LYS A 466 3.48 37.93 2.61
N PRO A 467 3.92 38.66 1.56
CA PRO A 467 4.60 39.95 1.72
C PRO A 467 3.72 41.03 2.35
N LEU A 468 2.40 40.96 2.15
CA LEU A 468 1.42 41.94 2.66
C LEU A 468 1.07 41.71 4.13
N LEU A 469 1.41 40.54 4.67
CA LEU A 469 1.19 40.13 6.05
C LEU A 469 2.40 40.43 6.96
N ALA A 470 3.53 40.84 6.38
CA ALA A 470 4.75 41.18 7.12
C ALA A 470 4.52 42.38 8.03
N GLY A 471 4.11 42.11 9.26
CA GLY A 471 3.88 43.12 10.30
C GLY A 471 2.68 42.86 11.20
N ASN A 472 1.70 42.02 10.79
CA ASN A 472 0.55 41.64 11.62
C ASN A 472 -0.10 40.33 11.11
N ALA A 473 -0.08 39.30 11.97
CA ALA A 473 -0.72 37.97 11.85
C ALA A 473 -0.14 36.96 10.85
N SER A 474 -0.02 35.70 11.31
CA SER A 474 0.50 34.56 10.53
C SER A 474 -0.36 34.31 9.28
N ALA A 475 0.30 33.97 8.17
CA ALA A 475 -0.32 33.62 6.89
C ALA A 475 -0.86 32.18 6.87
N THR A 476 -0.56 31.38 7.88
CA THR A 476 -0.84 29.93 7.92
C THR A 476 -1.74 29.60 9.11
N ILE A 477 -2.46 28.49 9.03
CA ILE A 477 -3.32 28.02 10.14
C ILE A 477 -2.48 27.74 11.40
N GLY A 478 -1.29 27.20 11.18
CA GLY A 478 -0.28 26.86 12.16
C GLY A 478 0.92 26.26 11.44
N LYS A 479 2.00 26.07 12.19
CA LYS A 479 3.23 25.47 11.71
C LYS A 479 3.41 24.07 12.30
N ILE A 480 3.70 23.10 11.45
CA ILE A 480 3.81 21.69 11.80
C ILE A 480 5.20 21.19 11.49
N VAL A 481 5.84 20.50 12.43
CA VAL A 481 6.98 19.63 12.15
C VAL A 481 6.49 18.20 12.05
N ILE A 482 6.90 17.46 11.02
CA ILE A 482 6.48 16.07 10.81
C ILE A 482 7.67 15.17 10.45
N GLY A 483 7.76 13.99 11.07
CA GLY A 483 8.81 13.00 10.83
C GLY A 483 8.38 11.60 11.25
N THR A 484 9.02 10.56 10.72
CA THR A 484 8.92 9.23 11.33
C THR A 484 9.92 9.10 12.46
N VAL A 485 9.57 8.34 13.49
CA VAL A 485 10.45 8.14 14.63
C VAL A 485 11.66 7.28 14.26
N LYS A 486 12.68 7.32 15.12
CA LYS A 486 13.90 6.53 14.98
C LYS A 486 13.59 5.05 14.69
N GLY A 487 14.31 4.48 13.73
CA GLY A 487 14.17 3.10 13.28
C GLY A 487 13.02 2.86 12.30
N ASP A 488 12.20 3.88 12.03
CA ASP A 488 11.06 3.76 11.12
C ASP A 488 11.33 4.46 9.78
N LEU A 489 11.36 3.69 8.71
CA LEU A 489 11.70 4.16 7.36
C LEU A 489 10.48 4.40 6.47
N HIS A 490 9.26 4.16 6.97
CA HIS A 490 8.04 4.21 6.17
C HIS A 490 7.56 5.65 5.99
N ASP A 491 7.64 6.18 4.78
CA ASP A 491 7.40 7.60 4.52
C ASP A 491 6.07 7.88 3.82
N ILE A 492 5.45 6.90 3.15
CA ILE A 492 4.25 7.09 2.33
C ILE A 492 3.11 7.73 3.13
N GLY A 493 2.72 7.13 4.26
CA GLY A 493 1.63 7.64 5.09
C GLY A 493 1.94 9.01 5.68
N LYS A 494 3.18 9.23 6.14
CA LYS A 494 3.64 10.52 6.65
C LYS A 494 3.60 11.61 5.57
N ASN A 495 4.11 11.30 4.37
CA ASN A 495 4.15 12.25 3.25
C ASN A 495 2.73 12.58 2.80
N LEU A 496 1.82 11.61 2.77
CA LEU A 496 0.41 11.87 2.52
C LEU A 496 -0.18 12.85 3.55
N VAL A 497 0.02 12.60 4.85
CA VAL A 497 -0.42 13.51 5.93
C VAL A 497 0.21 14.90 5.77
N ALA A 498 1.51 14.97 5.49
CA ALA A 498 2.22 16.23 5.28
C ALA A 498 1.60 17.01 4.12
N SER A 499 1.42 16.39 2.96
CA SER A 499 0.82 17.01 1.79
C SER A 499 -0.64 17.41 2.02
N MET A 500 -1.41 16.65 2.79
CA MET A 500 -2.78 17.01 3.16
C MET A 500 -2.83 18.20 4.12
N LEU A 501 -1.93 18.27 5.10
CA LEU A 501 -1.82 19.41 6.01
C LEU A 501 -1.37 20.68 5.28
N GLU A 502 -0.37 20.58 4.39
CA GLU A 502 0.02 21.67 3.50
C GLU A 502 -1.15 22.12 2.64
N GLY A 503 -1.86 21.14 2.06
CA GLY A 503 -3.05 21.39 1.29
C GLY A 503 -4.07 22.18 2.07
N CYS A 504 -4.31 21.84 3.33
CA CYS A 504 -5.26 22.51 4.20
C CYS A 504 -4.76 23.81 4.83
N GLY A 505 -3.62 24.36 4.41
CA GLY A 505 -3.16 25.69 4.80
C GLY A 505 -2.25 25.74 6.03
N PHE A 506 -1.70 24.60 6.46
CA PHE A 506 -0.60 24.56 7.42
C PHE A 506 0.74 24.80 6.72
N GLU A 507 1.69 25.38 7.45
CA GLU A 507 3.10 25.35 7.04
C GLU A 507 3.72 24.06 7.59
N VAL A 508 4.16 23.16 6.71
CA VAL A 508 4.69 21.86 7.13
C VAL A 508 6.21 21.81 6.89
N ILE A 509 6.94 21.42 7.93
CA ILE A 509 8.37 21.16 7.92
C ILE A 509 8.53 19.63 8.06
N ASN A 510 8.69 18.97 6.93
CA ASN A 510 8.93 17.54 6.88
C ASN A 510 10.42 17.27 7.10
N ILE A 511 10.77 16.69 8.25
CA ILE A 511 12.16 16.41 8.64
C ILE A 511 12.61 15.00 8.28
N GLY A 512 11.82 14.30 7.45
CA GLY A 512 12.18 13.04 6.84
C GLY A 512 11.81 11.81 7.68
N ILE A 513 12.61 10.76 7.50
CA ILE A 513 12.46 9.46 8.16
C ILE A 513 13.63 9.14 9.10
N ASP A 514 13.47 8.12 9.94
CA ASP A 514 14.47 7.71 10.94
C ASP A 514 14.97 8.89 11.80
N VAL A 515 14.02 9.64 12.35
CA VAL A 515 14.34 10.89 13.04
C VAL A 515 14.60 10.63 14.52
N THR A 516 15.81 10.99 14.96
CA THR A 516 16.22 10.96 16.37
C THR A 516 15.48 11.98 17.22
N CYS A 517 15.33 11.74 18.53
CA CYS A 517 14.68 12.66 19.46
C CYS A 517 15.31 14.07 19.46
N ASP A 518 16.65 14.17 19.39
CA ASP A 518 17.35 15.47 19.34
C ASP A 518 16.93 16.29 18.11
N LYS A 519 16.89 15.68 16.92
CA LYS A 519 16.42 16.33 15.70
C LYS A 519 14.97 16.81 15.79
N PHE A 520 14.08 16.05 16.44
CA PHE A 520 12.71 16.51 16.68
C PHE A 520 12.68 17.76 17.57
N VAL A 521 13.42 17.74 18.69
CA VAL A 521 13.51 18.87 19.62
C VAL A 521 14.10 20.10 18.93
N GLU A 522 15.18 19.93 18.15
CA GLU A 522 15.81 20.99 17.37
C GLU A 522 14.83 21.56 16.34
N ALA A 523 14.20 20.72 15.53
CA ALA A 523 13.25 21.16 14.51
C ALA A 523 12.07 21.95 15.11
N VAL A 524 11.50 21.49 16.23
CA VAL A 524 10.42 22.21 16.93
C VAL A 524 10.90 23.59 17.40
N LYS A 525 12.09 23.69 18.00
CA LYS A 525 12.68 24.95 18.48
C LYS A 525 12.99 25.92 17.35
N GLU A 526 13.71 25.45 16.32
CA GLU A 526 14.16 26.25 15.19
C GLU A 526 12.98 26.83 14.42
N ASN A 527 11.97 26.00 14.19
CA ASN A 527 10.82 26.38 13.38
C ASN A 527 9.72 27.08 14.20
N LYS A 528 9.75 26.96 15.54
CA LYS A 528 8.65 27.37 16.43
C LYS A 528 7.35 26.70 16.02
N ALA A 529 7.38 25.37 15.97
CA ALA A 529 6.24 24.58 15.55
C ALA A 529 5.10 24.66 16.57
N ASP A 530 3.87 24.81 16.08
CA ASP A 530 2.66 24.74 16.89
C ASP A 530 2.26 23.28 17.14
N ILE A 531 2.50 22.40 16.16
CA ILE A 531 2.23 20.95 16.24
C ILE A 531 3.48 20.17 15.83
N LEU A 532 3.81 19.13 16.60
CA LEU A 532 4.72 18.07 16.22
C LEU A 532 3.92 16.81 15.87
N CYS A 533 4.03 16.36 14.62
CA CYS A 533 3.45 15.12 14.14
C CYS A 533 4.52 14.01 14.08
N MET A 534 4.25 12.86 14.69
CA MET A 534 5.12 11.68 14.62
C MET A 534 4.40 10.51 13.98
N SER A 535 5.10 9.75 13.13
CA SER A 535 4.58 8.54 12.49
C SER A 535 5.47 7.32 12.79
N ALA A 536 4.83 6.15 12.91
CA ALA A 536 5.48 4.83 12.96
C ALA A 536 4.59 3.78 12.29
N LEU A 537 5.16 2.82 11.55
CA LEU A 537 4.46 1.67 10.99
C LEU A 537 4.73 0.38 11.78
N LEU A 538 5.83 0.30 12.54
CA LEU A 538 6.19 -0.91 13.29
C LEU A 538 5.87 -0.77 14.79
N THR A 539 5.40 -1.85 15.41
CA THR A 539 5.13 -1.89 16.87
C THR A 539 6.42 -1.70 17.70
N THR A 540 7.56 -2.06 17.15
CA THR A 540 8.87 -1.84 17.77
C THR A 540 9.26 -0.35 17.77
N THR A 541 8.96 0.37 16.68
CA THR A 541 9.37 1.77 16.50
C THR A 541 8.42 2.75 17.19
N MET A 542 7.12 2.45 17.32
CA MET A 542 6.16 3.36 17.94
C MET A 542 6.53 3.76 19.38
N THR A 543 7.27 2.91 20.10
CA THR A 543 7.73 3.20 21.47
C THR A 543 8.64 4.42 21.56
N TYR A 544 9.38 4.75 20.49
CA TYR A 544 10.22 5.95 20.42
C TYR A 544 9.41 7.25 20.42
N MET A 545 8.11 7.22 20.12
CA MET A 545 7.24 8.41 20.27
C MET A 545 7.23 8.91 21.72
N GLN A 546 7.26 8.00 22.69
CA GLN A 546 7.36 8.36 24.11
C GLN A 546 8.72 8.99 24.44
N ASP A 547 9.80 8.51 23.83
CA ASP A 547 11.14 9.09 24.01
C ASP A 547 11.21 10.52 23.47
N VAL A 548 10.58 10.80 22.33
CA VAL A 548 10.51 12.16 21.79
C VAL A 548 9.72 13.07 22.74
N ILE A 549 8.58 12.63 23.28
CA ILE A 549 7.82 13.42 24.26
C ILE A 549 8.67 13.71 25.51
N ARG A 550 9.36 12.71 26.05
CA ARG A 550 10.32 12.91 27.16
C ARG A 550 11.41 13.91 26.81
N ALA A 551 11.98 13.83 25.60
CA ALA A 551 13.00 14.77 25.15
C ALA A 551 12.46 16.22 25.04
N LEU A 552 11.19 16.41 24.64
CA LEU A 552 10.54 17.72 24.67
C LEU A 552 10.36 18.26 26.11
N GLU A 553 10.05 17.38 27.07
CA GLU A 553 9.94 17.72 28.50
C GLU A 553 11.30 18.12 29.08
N GLU A 554 12.33 17.31 28.85
CA GLU A 554 13.70 17.58 29.28
C GLU A 554 14.24 18.88 28.67
N ALA A 555 13.86 19.17 27.42
CA ALA A 555 14.18 20.42 26.74
C ALA A 555 13.36 21.63 27.21
N GLY A 556 12.33 21.42 28.05
CA GLY A 556 11.45 22.47 28.59
C GLY A 556 10.50 23.09 27.57
N ILE A 557 10.20 22.38 26.47
CA ILE A 557 9.37 22.89 25.37
C ILE A 557 8.08 22.10 25.15
N ARG A 558 7.84 21.02 25.91
CA ARG A 558 6.64 20.18 25.77
C ARG A 558 5.33 20.97 25.82
N ASP A 559 5.23 21.96 26.69
CA ASP A 559 4.02 22.81 26.84
C ASP A 559 3.84 23.85 25.71
N GLN A 560 4.86 24.04 24.86
CA GLN A 560 4.87 25.04 23.79
C GLN A 560 4.44 24.46 22.44
N VAL A 561 4.30 23.14 22.34
CA VAL A 561 3.97 22.42 21.10
C VAL A 561 2.91 21.36 21.39
N LYS A 562 1.94 21.20 20.48
CA LYS A 562 0.98 20.09 20.53
C LYS A 562 1.57 18.86 19.86
N VAL A 563 1.47 17.71 20.52
CA VAL A 563 2.00 16.46 19.96
C VAL A 563 0.87 15.64 19.37
N MET A 564 0.92 15.38 18.07
CA MET A 564 0.00 14.49 17.37
C MET A 564 0.75 13.25 16.90
N ILE A 565 0.15 12.07 17.06
CA ILE A 565 0.77 10.81 16.62
C ILE A 565 -0.16 10.02 15.69
N GLY A 566 0.43 9.18 14.85
CA GLY A 566 -0.31 8.28 13.98
C GLY A 566 0.57 7.19 13.36
N GLY A 567 -0.04 6.38 12.51
CA GLY A 567 0.59 5.23 11.87
C GLY A 567 -0.02 3.91 12.34
N ALA A 568 0.16 2.85 11.54
CA ALA A 568 -0.70 1.66 11.63
C ALA A 568 -0.73 0.91 12.98
N PRO A 569 0.35 0.83 13.78
CA PRO A 569 0.29 0.17 15.09
C PRO A 569 -0.17 1.12 16.21
N VAL A 570 -0.32 2.42 15.92
CA VAL A 570 -0.69 3.45 16.91
C VAL A 570 -2.19 3.41 17.16
N SER A 571 -2.60 3.73 18.38
CA SER A 571 -4.01 3.85 18.74
C SER A 571 -4.25 5.07 19.63
N GLN A 572 -5.52 5.49 19.77
CA GLN A 572 -5.90 6.53 20.73
C GLN A 572 -5.43 6.16 22.15
N GLY A 573 -5.57 4.88 22.55
CA GLY A 573 -5.14 4.43 23.88
C GLY A 573 -3.63 4.60 24.10
N PHE A 574 -2.82 4.32 23.08
CA PHE A 574 -1.38 4.57 23.16
C PHE A 574 -1.05 6.06 23.20
N ALA A 575 -1.76 6.89 22.42
CA ALA A 575 -1.59 8.34 22.44
C ALA A 575 -1.85 8.92 23.84
N ASP A 576 -2.93 8.46 24.49
CA ASP A 576 -3.28 8.85 25.85
C ASP A 576 -2.21 8.38 26.86
N GLU A 577 -1.69 7.16 26.70
CA GLU A 577 -0.66 6.58 27.57
C GLU A 577 0.65 7.38 27.55
N ILE A 578 1.10 7.79 26.36
CA ILE A 578 2.37 8.52 26.22
C ILE A 578 2.22 10.03 26.40
N GLY A 579 0.99 10.52 26.58
CA GLY A 579 0.71 11.95 26.76
C GLY A 579 0.76 12.77 25.48
N ALA A 580 0.40 12.19 24.33
CA ALA A 580 0.17 12.96 23.11
C ALA A 580 -1.14 13.79 23.21
N ASP A 581 -1.20 14.94 22.55
CA ASP A 581 -2.38 15.80 22.52
C ASP A 581 -3.43 15.35 21.48
N GLY A 582 -3.03 14.56 20.47
CA GLY A 582 -3.94 14.07 19.44
C GLY A 582 -3.46 12.78 18.78
N TYR A 583 -4.43 12.03 18.24
CA TYR A 583 -4.20 10.80 17.50
C TYR A 583 -5.03 10.80 16.22
N SER A 584 -4.47 10.19 15.18
CA SER A 584 -5.20 9.92 13.96
C SER A 584 -4.73 8.61 13.34
N ASP A 585 -5.71 7.84 12.86
CA ASP A 585 -5.57 6.54 12.20
C ASP A 585 -5.39 6.64 10.68
N ASN A 586 -5.70 7.80 10.07
CA ASN A 586 -5.61 8.01 8.64
C ASN A 586 -5.40 9.49 8.29
N ALA A 587 -4.96 9.77 7.07
CA ALA A 587 -4.61 11.14 6.69
C ALA A 587 -5.78 12.14 6.75
N ASN A 588 -7.03 11.67 6.70
CA ASN A 588 -8.23 12.52 6.73
C ASN A 588 -8.50 13.04 8.12
N THR A 589 -8.47 12.12 9.09
CA THR A 589 -8.70 12.46 10.48
C THR A 589 -7.54 13.29 11.02
N ALA A 590 -6.32 13.11 10.48
CA ALA A 590 -5.13 13.86 10.88
C ALA A 590 -5.29 15.38 10.69
N VAL A 591 -5.83 15.80 9.54
CA VAL A 591 -6.11 17.23 9.27
C VAL A 591 -7.15 17.78 10.25
N ALA A 592 -8.23 17.04 10.48
CA ALA A 592 -9.30 17.46 11.39
C ALA A 592 -8.78 17.61 12.83
N VAL A 593 -7.99 16.65 13.30
CA VAL A 593 -7.34 16.68 14.62
C VAL A 593 -6.39 17.88 14.72
N ALA A 594 -5.56 18.13 13.71
CA ALA A 594 -4.65 19.27 13.68
C ALA A 594 -5.40 20.62 13.80
N LYS A 595 -6.53 20.78 13.10
CA LYS A 595 -7.39 21.98 13.24
C LYS A 595 -7.94 22.15 14.66
N VAL A 596 -8.42 21.06 15.26
CA VAL A 596 -8.94 21.06 16.64
C VAL A 596 -7.85 21.45 17.63
N LEU A 597 -6.63 20.94 17.46
CA LEU A 597 -5.47 21.29 18.30
C LEU A 597 -5.09 22.77 18.21
N MET A 598 -5.29 23.40 17.05
CA MET A 598 -5.12 24.85 16.87
C MET A 598 -6.28 25.69 17.43
N GLY A 599 -7.28 25.07 18.07
CA GLY A 599 -8.46 25.76 18.59
C GLY A 599 -9.45 26.21 17.52
N LYS A 600 -9.32 25.72 16.28
CA LYS A 600 -10.29 25.95 15.21
C LYS A 600 -11.32 24.80 15.23
N ARG A 601 -12.54 25.09 15.69
CA ARG A 601 -13.70 24.21 15.49
C ARG A 601 -14.38 24.63 14.20
N ASP A 602 -14.53 23.70 13.26
CA ASP A 602 -15.38 23.90 12.07
C ASP A 602 -16.85 24.15 12.50
#